data_AF-A0A813CCR9-F1
#
_entry.id   AF-A0A813CCR9-F1
#
_cell.length_a   1.000
_cell.length_b   1.000
_cell.length_c   1.000
_cell.angle_alpha   90.00
_cell.angle_beta   90.00
_cell.angle_gamma   90.00
#
_symmetry.space_group_name_H-M   'P 1'
#
loop_
_entity.id
_entity.type
_entity.pdbx_description
1 polymer ?
#
loop_
_entity_poly.entity_id
_entity_poly.type
_entity_poly.pdbx_seq_one_letter_code
_entity_poly.pdbx_strand_id
1 'polypeptide(L)'
;MPPPPVPSKKRNATESSPAEASASSAASADGKHPEDPQRASRYTKRTPSQVDVEEIAKEIASHHDIEPILDGRRDPAVEEKVEKLIAGRPNFAPPSEAEKKDGTAPPGTSSEDNVESLSDVDDEELESYLLDAEERQHKSDIWHEVNKDYLEEWHVRSLEIKRRKMRDHVNNERKAGKQ
;
A
#
# COMPACT_ATOMS: atom_id res chain seq x y z
N MET A 1 -25.38 4.25 16.48
CA MET A 1 -25.67 2.82 16.63
C MET A 1 -24.47 2.17 17.31
N PRO A 2 -24.64 1.45 18.43
CA PRO A 2 -23.54 0.67 19.02
C PRO A 2 -23.26 -0.57 18.14
N PRO A 3 -22.00 -1.07 18.08
CA PRO A 3 -21.67 -2.27 17.34
C PRO A 3 -22.25 -3.52 18.03
N PRO A 4 -22.58 -4.59 17.26
CA PRO A 4 -23.11 -5.83 17.82
C PRO A 4 -22.05 -6.59 18.64
N PRO A 5 -22.46 -7.38 19.65
CA PRO A 5 -21.54 -8.17 20.46
C PRO A 5 -20.99 -9.36 19.67
N VAL A 6 -19.66 -9.53 19.72
CA VAL A 6 -18.95 -10.69 19.18
C VAL A 6 -19.15 -11.93 20.09
N PRO A 7 -19.42 -13.12 19.53
CA PRO A 7 -19.49 -14.34 20.31
C PRO A 7 -18.11 -14.87 20.71
N SER A 8 -17.90 -15.03 22.01
CA SER A 8 -16.71 -15.64 22.63
C SER A 8 -16.56 -17.11 22.23
N LYS A 9 -15.58 -17.44 21.40
CA LYS A 9 -15.22 -18.82 21.07
C LYS A 9 -14.23 -19.36 22.09
N LYS A 10 -14.67 -20.38 22.82
CA LYS A 10 -13.92 -21.11 23.84
C LYS A 10 -12.68 -21.76 23.23
N ARG A 11 -11.56 -21.64 23.96
CA ARG A 11 -10.29 -22.33 23.74
C ARG A 11 -10.49 -23.82 24.05
N ASN A 12 -10.17 -24.69 23.11
CA ASN A 12 -9.83 -26.08 23.43
C ASN A 12 -8.40 -26.31 22.94
N ALA A 13 -7.54 -26.62 23.90
CA ALA A 13 -6.22 -27.17 23.69
C ALA A 13 -6.34 -28.67 23.46
N THR A 14 -5.61 -29.19 22.49
CA THR A 14 -5.15 -30.59 22.48
C THR A 14 -3.87 -30.65 21.68
N GLU A 15 -2.82 -31.07 22.36
CA GLU A 15 -1.52 -31.48 21.82
C GLU A 15 -1.65 -32.56 20.76
N SER A 16 -0.81 -32.52 19.73
CA SER A 16 0.04 -33.65 19.32
C SER A 16 1.00 -33.20 18.21
N SER A 17 2.29 -33.38 18.49
CA SER A 17 3.41 -33.43 17.54
C SER A 17 3.80 -34.92 17.39
N PRO A 18 4.79 -35.34 16.58
CA PRO A 18 5.24 -34.94 15.23
C PRO A 18 5.21 -36.14 14.24
N ALA A 19 5.42 -35.92 12.94
CA ALA A 19 5.92 -36.98 12.05
C ALA A 19 6.68 -36.41 10.84
N GLU A 20 7.81 -37.04 10.56
CA GLU A 20 8.82 -36.71 9.56
C GLU A 20 8.45 -37.10 8.12
N ALA A 21 9.24 -36.52 7.20
CA ALA A 21 9.73 -37.08 5.94
C ALA A 21 8.74 -37.26 4.76
N SER A 22 9.00 -36.52 3.68
CA SER A 22 9.77 -37.08 2.55
C SER A 22 9.86 -36.11 1.38
N ALA A 23 11.05 -36.05 0.81
CA ALA A 23 11.35 -35.34 -0.42
C ALA A 23 10.66 -35.96 -1.64
N SER A 24 10.35 -35.13 -2.65
CA SER A 24 10.55 -35.49 -4.06
C SER A 24 10.56 -34.25 -4.95
N SER A 25 11.62 -34.16 -5.75
CA SER A 25 11.83 -33.22 -6.85
C SER A 25 11.05 -33.63 -8.10
N ALA A 26 10.63 -32.64 -8.90
CA ALA A 26 10.71 -32.60 -10.37
C ALA A 26 10.18 -31.22 -10.82
N ALA A 27 11.01 -30.24 -11.21
CA ALA A 27 11.79 -30.08 -12.45
C ALA A 27 10.95 -29.67 -13.69
N SER A 28 11.08 -28.40 -14.12
CA SER A 28 11.52 -27.95 -15.47
C SER A 28 11.11 -26.48 -15.72
N ALA A 29 12.10 -25.55 -15.78
CA ALA A 29 12.60 -24.82 -16.97
C ALA A 29 11.75 -23.55 -17.26
N ASP A 30 12.28 -22.34 -17.43
CA ASP A 30 13.46 -21.91 -18.19
C ASP A 30 13.81 -20.46 -17.79
N GLY A 31 15.09 -20.14 -17.55
CA GLY A 31 15.51 -18.77 -17.20
C GLY A 31 16.84 -18.71 -16.46
N LYS A 32 17.92 -18.45 -17.19
CA LYS A 32 19.34 -18.40 -16.77
C LYS A 32 19.59 -17.54 -15.51
N HIS A 33 20.07 -18.16 -14.43
CA HIS A 33 21.42 -17.97 -13.84
C HIS A 33 21.49 -18.85 -12.57
N PRO A 34 22.50 -19.70 -12.35
CA PRO A 34 22.64 -20.41 -11.09
C PRO A 34 23.08 -19.40 -10.02
N GLU A 35 22.12 -18.80 -9.32
CA GLU A 35 22.41 -18.12 -8.06
C GLU A 35 23.00 -19.16 -7.11
N ASP A 36 24.30 -19.02 -6.85
CA ASP A 36 25.03 -19.88 -5.94
C ASP A 36 24.29 -19.86 -4.58
N PRO A 37 23.73 -21.00 -4.11
CA PRO A 37 22.97 -21.03 -2.86
C PRO A 37 23.83 -20.57 -1.67
N GLN A 38 25.17 -20.62 -1.80
CA GLN A 38 26.08 -20.04 -0.81
C GLN A 38 26.00 -18.51 -0.75
N ARG A 39 25.75 -17.83 -1.89
CA ARG A 39 25.59 -16.38 -1.96
C ARG A 39 24.36 -15.94 -1.18
N ALA A 40 23.19 -16.52 -1.46
CA ALA A 40 21.96 -16.23 -0.72
C ALA A 40 22.06 -16.54 0.78
N SER A 41 22.87 -17.54 1.16
CA SER A 41 23.08 -17.90 2.57
C SER A 41 23.84 -16.84 3.39
N ARG A 42 24.63 -15.98 2.73
CA ARG A 42 25.35 -14.87 3.41
C ARG A 42 24.41 -13.76 3.88
N TYR A 43 23.25 -13.60 3.22
CA TYR A 43 22.36 -12.46 3.43
C TYR A 43 21.10 -12.77 4.25
N THR A 44 20.84 -14.04 4.57
CA THR A 44 19.59 -14.46 5.26
C THR A 44 19.73 -14.74 6.75
N LYS A 45 20.95 -14.72 7.30
CA LYS A 45 21.21 -15.09 8.72
C LYS A 45 22.15 -14.15 9.48
N ARG A 46 22.71 -13.14 8.81
CA ARG A 46 23.66 -12.19 9.40
C ARG A 46 23.16 -10.77 9.11
N THR A 47 23.19 -9.89 10.11
CA THR A 47 22.99 -8.45 9.85
C THR A 47 24.05 -8.01 8.85
N PRO A 48 23.67 -7.47 7.69
CA PRO A 48 24.63 -7.16 6.62
C PRO A 48 25.68 -6.19 7.14
N SER A 49 26.95 -6.52 6.92
CA SER A 49 28.05 -5.62 7.23
C SER A 49 28.01 -4.42 6.29
N GLN A 50 28.53 -3.28 6.73
CA GLN A 50 28.70 -2.10 5.86
C GLN A 50 29.46 -2.44 4.57
N VAL A 51 30.45 -3.34 4.66
CA VAL A 51 31.21 -3.83 3.51
C VAL A 51 30.33 -4.62 2.53
N ASP A 52 29.41 -5.44 3.05
CA ASP A 52 28.50 -6.23 2.21
C ASP A 52 27.51 -5.33 1.47
N VAL A 53 27.03 -4.28 2.15
CA VAL A 53 26.13 -3.28 1.56
C VAL A 53 26.83 -2.51 0.44
N GLU A 54 28.09 -2.12 0.63
CA GLU A 54 28.87 -1.39 -0.38
C GLU A 54 29.19 -2.24 -1.61
N GLU A 55 29.44 -3.54 -1.44
CA GLU A 55 29.66 -4.47 -2.55
C GLU A 55 28.39 -4.65 -3.39
N ILE A 56 27.25 -4.85 -2.72
CA ILE A 56 25.94 -4.93 -3.39
C ILE A 56 25.60 -3.63 -4.10
N ALA A 57 25.85 -2.47 -3.46
CA ALA A 57 25.58 -1.18 -4.07
C ALA A 57 26.40 -0.95 -5.35
N LYS A 58 27.68 -1.33 -5.35
CA LYS A 58 28.54 -1.26 -6.55
C LYS A 58 28.07 -2.21 -7.65
N GLU A 59 27.65 -3.42 -7.29
CA GLU A 59 27.12 -4.37 -8.26
C GLU A 59 25.84 -3.85 -8.94
N ILE A 60 24.91 -3.31 -8.15
CA ILE A 60 23.67 -2.69 -8.66
C ILE A 60 23.99 -1.47 -9.53
N ALA A 61 24.91 -0.61 -9.10
CA ALA A 61 25.31 0.57 -9.84
C ALA A 61 25.92 0.21 -11.21
N SER A 62 26.75 -0.83 -11.26
CA SER A 62 27.31 -1.34 -12.52
C SER A 62 26.28 -2.02 -13.41
N HIS A 63 25.29 -2.73 -12.85
CA HIS A 63 24.28 -3.43 -13.65
C HIS A 63 23.28 -2.48 -14.31
N HIS A 64 23.03 -1.32 -13.69
CA HIS A 64 22.04 -0.35 -14.15
C HIS A 64 22.66 0.92 -14.77
N ASP A 65 23.97 0.94 -15.01
CA ASP A 65 24.72 2.11 -15.51
C ASP A 65 24.44 3.39 -14.68
N ILE A 66 24.33 3.25 -13.35
CA ILE A 66 24.02 4.35 -12.40
C ILE A 66 25.31 5.00 -11.87
N GLU A 67 26.49 4.39 -12.10
CA GLU A 67 27.80 4.94 -11.73
C GLU A 67 27.97 6.45 -12.09
N PRO A 68 27.58 6.94 -13.28
CA PRO A 68 27.72 8.36 -13.62
C PRO A 68 26.86 9.30 -12.75
N ILE A 69 25.76 8.78 -12.20
CA ILE A 69 24.82 9.51 -11.34
C ILE A 69 25.37 9.62 -9.92
N LEU A 70 26.04 8.57 -9.43
CA LEU A 70 26.64 8.52 -8.09
C LEU A 70 27.87 9.42 -7.97
N ASP A 71 28.67 9.53 -9.03
CA ASP A 71 29.83 10.42 -9.11
C ASP A 71 29.47 11.90 -9.30
N GLY A 72 28.18 12.25 -9.29
CA GLY A 72 27.70 13.62 -9.47
C GLY A 72 27.96 14.17 -10.88
N ARG A 73 28.35 13.32 -11.83
CA ARG A 73 28.62 13.68 -13.23
C ARG A 73 27.29 13.71 -14.00
N ARG A 74 26.45 14.70 -13.68
CA ARG A 74 25.19 14.92 -14.37
C ARG A 74 25.43 15.37 -15.80
N ASP A 75 24.76 14.70 -16.74
CA ASP A 75 24.74 15.11 -18.13
C ASP A 75 23.99 16.44 -18.25
N PRO A 76 24.61 17.52 -18.77
CA PRO A 76 23.97 18.84 -18.89
C PRO A 76 22.67 18.80 -19.71
N ALA A 77 22.52 17.83 -20.61
CA ALA A 77 21.28 17.64 -21.37
C ALA A 77 20.09 17.19 -20.49
N VAL A 78 20.37 16.46 -19.41
CA VAL A 78 19.35 16.02 -18.45
C VAL A 78 18.93 17.18 -17.55
N GLU A 79 19.86 18.06 -17.18
CA GLU A 79 19.55 19.27 -16.40
C GLU A 79 18.64 20.22 -17.17
N GLU A 80 18.91 20.46 -18.46
CA GLU A 80 18.05 21.27 -19.32
C GLU A 80 16.63 20.68 -19.46
N LYS A 81 16.52 19.35 -19.51
CA LYS A 81 15.23 18.66 -19.57
C LYS A 81 14.45 18.78 -18.26
N VAL A 82 15.13 18.69 -17.12
CA VAL A 82 14.53 18.89 -15.79
C VAL A 82 14.09 20.34 -15.60
N GLU A 83 14.88 21.33 -16.03
CA GLU A 83 14.47 22.75 -15.97
C GLU A 83 13.23 23.03 -16.81
N LYS A 84 13.12 22.45 -18.02
CA LYS A 84 11.91 22.56 -18.86
C LYS A 84 10.67 21.93 -18.22
N LEU A 85 10.83 20.83 -17.49
CA LEU A 85 9.74 20.18 -16.75
C LEU A 85 9.29 21.00 -15.53
N ILE A 86 10.22 21.65 -14.83
CA ILE A 86 9.92 22.54 -13.70
C ILE A 86 9.25 23.84 -14.19
N ALA A 87 9.71 24.40 -15.31
CA ALA A 87 9.12 25.57 -15.94
C ALA A 87 7.73 25.30 -16.55
N GLY A 88 7.45 24.07 -16.95
CA GLY A 88 6.19 23.61 -17.54
C GLY A 88 5.19 23.02 -16.55
N ARG A 89 5.23 23.41 -15.26
CA ARG A 89 4.34 22.86 -14.23
C ARG A 89 2.86 23.03 -14.64
N PRO A 90 2.09 21.94 -14.86
CA PRO A 90 0.65 22.07 -15.04
C PRO A 90 0.05 22.58 -13.73
N ASN A 91 -0.67 23.70 -13.83
CA ASN A 91 -1.43 24.26 -12.73
C ASN A 91 -2.61 23.33 -12.44
N PHE A 92 -2.46 22.42 -11.48
CA PHE A 92 -3.59 21.70 -10.89
C PHE A 92 -4.36 22.66 -9.99
N ALA A 93 -5.07 23.61 -10.60
CA ALA A 93 -6.11 24.34 -9.91
C ALA A 93 -7.22 23.33 -9.55
N PRO A 94 -7.74 23.34 -8.31
CA PRO A 94 -8.96 22.59 -8.01
C PRO A 94 -10.09 23.12 -8.91
N PRO A 95 -10.99 22.26 -9.41
CA PRO A 95 -12.06 22.69 -10.30
C PRO A 95 -12.97 23.66 -9.55
N SER A 96 -12.77 24.95 -9.76
CA SER A 96 -13.74 25.96 -9.41
C SER A 96 -14.93 25.80 -10.36
N GLU A 97 -16.09 25.56 -9.76
CA GLU A 97 -17.38 25.50 -10.42
C GLU A 97 -17.61 26.71 -11.35
N ALA A 98 -18.41 26.44 -12.39
CA ALA A 98 -18.95 27.35 -13.39
C ALA A 98 -18.10 27.54 -14.67
N GLU A 99 -18.41 26.74 -15.69
CA GLU A 99 -18.97 27.30 -16.92
C GLU A 99 -20.02 26.33 -17.50
N LYS A 100 -21.29 26.77 -17.43
CA LYS A 100 -22.39 26.24 -18.24
C LYS A 100 -22.17 26.71 -19.69
N LYS A 101 -22.17 25.79 -20.66
CA LYS A 101 -22.74 26.07 -21.98
C LYS A 101 -23.49 24.87 -22.54
N ASP A 102 -24.61 25.24 -23.14
CA ASP A 102 -25.75 24.47 -23.63
C ASP A 102 -25.42 23.25 -24.49
N GLY A 103 -26.05 22.13 -24.12
CA GLY A 103 -26.28 20.97 -24.95
C GLY A 103 -27.52 20.24 -24.43
N THR A 104 -28.68 20.63 -24.98
CA THR A 104 -30.00 19.99 -24.91
C THR A 104 -30.13 18.75 -24.02
N ALA A 105 -30.81 18.89 -22.88
CA ALA A 105 -31.29 17.77 -22.07
C ALA A 105 -32.43 17.03 -22.80
N PRO A 106 -32.41 15.69 -22.92
CA PRO A 106 -33.63 14.94 -23.22
C PRO A 106 -34.54 14.93 -21.99
N PRO A 107 -35.86 15.13 -22.15
CA PRO A 107 -36.81 15.09 -21.05
C PRO A 107 -37.04 13.63 -20.65
N GLY A 108 -36.50 13.24 -19.50
CA GLY A 108 -36.61 11.87 -19.01
C GLY A 108 -35.83 11.66 -17.72
N THR A 109 -36.04 12.53 -16.72
CA THR A 109 -35.68 12.22 -15.33
C THR A 109 -36.62 11.13 -14.81
N SER A 110 -36.48 9.91 -15.31
CA SER A 110 -36.63 8.72 -14.49
C SER A 110 -35.24 8.42 -13.96
N SER A 111 -34.97 8.85 -12.74
CA SER A 111 -33.86 8.34 -11.94
C SER A 111 -34.19 6.90 -11.51
N GLU A 112 -34.39 6.02 -12.48
CA GLU A 112 -34.31 4.58 -12.27
C GLU A 112 -32.84 4.21 -12.48
N ASP A 113 -32.34 3.43 -11.53
CA ASP A 113 -30.97 2.96 -11.36
C ASP A 113 -30.39 2.34 -12.64
N ASN A 114 -29.92 3.16 -13.59
CA ASN A 114 -29.06 2.69 -14.65
C ASN A 114 -27.62 2.61 -14.09
N VAL A 115 -27.40 1.63 -13.20
CA VAL A 115 -26.05 1.20 -12.85
C VAL A 115 -25.41 0.64 -14.11
N GLU A 116 -24.49 1.40 -14.69
CA GLU A 116 -23.65 0.90 -15.78
C GLU A 116 -22.98 -0.38 -15.29
N SER A 117 -23.35 -1.50 -15.91
CA SER A 117 -22.86 -2.82 -15.53
C SER A 117 -21.52 -3.06 -16.21
N LEU A 118 -20.50 -3.43 -15.45
CA LEU A 118 -19.15 -3.79 -15.94
C LEU A 118 -19.13 -5.16 -16.65
N SER A 119 -20.23 -5.54 -17.30
CA SER A 119 -20.38 -6.83 -17.99
C SER A 119 -19.56 -6.93 -19.27
N ASP A 120 -18.91 -5.85 -19.68
CA ASP A 120 -17.91 -5.83 -20.75
C ASP A 120 -16.54 -6.39 -20.30
N VAL A 121 -16.33 -6.52 -18.99
CA VAL A 121 -15.15 -7.16 -18.40
C VAL A 121 -15.41 -8.66 -18.24
N ASP A 122 -14.43 -9.47 -18.62
CA ASP A 122 -14.48 -10.92 -18.47
C ASP A 122 -14.17 -11.33 -17.03
N ASP A 123 -15.04 -12.15 -16.44
CA ASP A 123 -14.92 -12.63 -15.06
C ASP A 123 -13.78 -13.66 -14.92
N GLU A 124 -13.40 -14.37 -15.99
CA GLU A 124 -12.35 -15.42 -15.94
C GLU A 124 -10.97 -14.85 -15.58
N GLU A 125 -10.61 -13.68 -16.13
CA GLU A 125 -9.37 -13.00 -15.73
C GLU A 125 -9.47 -12.43 -14.30
N LEU A 126 -10.64 -11.90 -13.94
CA LEU A 126 -10.90 -11.28 -12.64
C LEU A 126 -10.78 -12.28 -11.48
N GLU A 127 -11.26 -13.51 -11.69
CA GLU A 127 -11.18 -14.62 -10.74
C GLU A 127 -9.73 -14.95 -10.35
N SER A 128 -8.78 -14.79 -11.27
CA SER A 128 -7.36 -15.01 -10.98
C SER A 128 -6.74 -13.97 -10.03
N TYR A 129 -7.32 -12.77 -9.94
CA TYR A 129 -6.86 -11.71 -9.03
C TYR A 129 -7.47 -11.83 -7.62
N LEU A 130 -8.51 -12.65 -7.45
CA LEU A 130 -9.13 -12.91 -6.15
C LEU A 130 -8.24 -13.81 -5.30
N LEU A 131 -7.80 -13.26 -4.17
CA LEU A 131 -6.96 -14.00 -3.22
C LEU A 131 -7.73 -15.16 -2.59
N ASP A 132 -7.06 -16.29 -2.46
CA ASP A 132 -7.59 -17.40 -1.69
C ASP A 132 -7.67 -17.04 -0.18
N ALA A 133 -8.30 -17.91 0.60
CA ALA A 133 -8.51 -17.63 2.02
C ALA A 133 -7.20 -17.59 2.83
N GLU A 134 -6.20 -18.36 2.41
CA GLU A 134 -4.93 -18.51 3.10
C GLU A 134 -3.99 -17.33 2.80
N GLU A 135 -3.81 -17.00 1.53
CA GLU A 135 -3.10 -15.82 1.05
C GLU A 135 -3.68 -14.53 1.62
N ARG A 136 -5.02 -14.42 1.67
CA ARG A 136 -5.68 -13.27 2.29
C ARG A 136 -5.32 -13.15 3.77
N GLN A 137 -5.27 -14.26 4.49
CA GLN A 137 -4.90 -14.26 5.91
C GLN A 137 -3.43 -13.85 6.08
N HIS A 138 -2.51 -14.46 5.32
CA HIS A 138 -1.09 -14.14 5.40
C HIS A 138 -0.81 -12.68 5.02
N LYS A 139 -1.43 -12.17 3.94
CA LYS A 139 -1.31 -10.76 3.54
C LYS A 139 -1.90 -9.84 4.60
N SER A 140 -3.03 -10.21 5.20
CA SER A 140 -3.60 -9.48 6.32
C SER A 140 -2.64 -9.41 7.51
N ASP A 141 -2.04 -10.53 7.91
CA ASP A 141 -1.14 -10.56 9.07
C ASP A 141 0.10 -9.69 8.85
N ILE A 142 0.72 -9.81 7.67
CA ILE A 142 1.86 -8.95 7.29
C ILE A 142 1.42 -7.49 7.27
N TRP A 143 0.28 -7.17 6.65
CA TRP A 143 -0.21 -5.79 6.55
C TRP A 143 -0.46 -5.17 7.93
N HIS A 144 -1.05 -5.91 8.88
CA HIS A 144 -1.29 -5.41 10.22
C HIS A 144 -0.01 -5.25 11.03
N GLU A 145 0.95 -6.15 10.86
CA GLU A 145 2.25 -6.04 11.55
C GLU A 145 3.03 -4.82 11.04
N VAL A 146 3.12 -4.62 9.72
CA VAL A 146 3.87 -3.48 9.15
C VAL A 146 3.16 -2.14 9.35
N ASN A 147 1.83 -2.12 9.45
CA ASN A 147 1.06 -0.89 9.67
C ASN A 147 0.63 -0.68 11.13
N LYS A 148 1.18 -1.46 12.08
CA LYS A 148 0.77 -1.40 13.48
C LYS A 148 0.86 0.01 14.07
N ASP A 149 1.99 0.67 13.88
CA ASP A 149 2.23 2.03 14.39
C ASP A 149 1.26 3.06 13.79
N TYR A 150 0.95 2.91 12.50
CA TYR A 150 -0.04 3.77 11.83
C TYR A 150 -1.45 3.57 12.42
N LEU A 151 -1.85 2.33 12.66
CA LEU A 151 -3.15 2.01 13.27
C LEU A 151 -3.24 2.54 14.71
N GLU A 152 -2.17 2.43 15.49
CA GLU A 152 -2.06 2.96 16.85
C GLU A 152 -2.13 4.49 16.85
N GLU A 153 -1.36 5.17 16.00
CA GLU A 153 -1.39 6.62 15.87
C GLU A 153 -2.78 7.11 15.46
N TRP A 154 -3.40 6.44 14.48
CA TRP A 154 -4.75 6.77 14.04
C TRP A 154 -5.77 6.64 15.17
N HIS A 155 -5.63 5.59 15.99
CA HIS A 155 -6.48 5.40 17.17
C HIS A 155 -6.28 6.52 18.20
N VAL A 156 -5.03 6.83 18.56
CA VAL A 156 -4.69 7.89 19.52
C VAL A 156 -5.18 9.26 19.02
N ARG A 157 -4.95 9.57 17.75
CA ARG A 157 -5.41 10.81 17.10
C ARG A 157 -6.93 10.91 17.14
N SER A 158 -7.64 9.82 16.88
CA SER A 158 -9.10 9.75 16.97
C SER A 158 -9.61 9.99 18.40
N LEU A 159 -8.91 9.46 19.41
CA LEU A 159 -9.23 9.71 20.82
C LEU A 159 -8.97 11.17 21.21
N GLU A 160 -7.86 11.76 20.78
CA GLU A 160 -7.52 13.15 21.08
C GLU A 160 -8.51 14.12 20.44
N ILE A 161 -8.96 13.85 19.21
CA ILE A 161 -10.02 14.63 18.55
C ILE A 161 -11.32 14.58 19.37
N LYS A 162 -11.73 13.39 19.83
CA LYS A 162 -12.92 13.24 20.68
C LYS A 162 -12.77 14.00 22.00
N ARG A 163 -11.60 13.90 22.64
CA ARG A 163 -11.30 14.61 23.90
C ARG A 163 -11.31 16.12 23.71
N ARG A 164 -10.72 16.63 22.63
CA ARG A 164 -10.74 18.05 22.27
C ARG A 164 -12.18 18.54 22.05
N LYS A 165 -12.97 17.80 21.26
CA LYS A 165 -14.38 18.14 21.03
C LYS A 165 -15.19 18.22 22.32
N MET A 166 -14.99 17.29 23.26
CA MET A 166 -15.64 17.37 24.58
C MET A 166 -15.19 18.59 25.38
N ARG A 167 -13.89 18.92 25.40
CA ARG A 167 -13.39 20.13 26.07
C ARG A 167 -14.00 21.40 25.47
N ASP A 168 -14.06 21.49 24.15
CA ASP A 168 -14.62 22.65 23.45
C ASP A 168 -16.11 22.81 23.71
N HIS A 169 -16.85 21.69 23.74
CA HIS A 169 -18.28 21.70 24.07
C HIS A 169 -18.53 22.24 25.49
N VAL A 170 -17.82 21.71 26.50
CA VAL A 170 -17.94 22.17 27.89
C VAL A 170 -17.54 23.64 28.04
N ASN A 171 -16.48 24.08 27.35
CA ASN A 171 -16.07 25.48 27.36
C ASN A 171 -17.09 26.40 26.70
N ASN A 172 -17.78 25.93 25.67
CA ASN A 172 -18.85 26.68 25.01
C ASN A 172 -20.08 26.84 25.93
N GLU A 173 -20.50 25.78 26.60
CA GLU A 173 -21.61 25.83 27.58
C GLU A 173 -21.32 26.79 28.75
N ARG A 174 -20.09 26.76 29.28
CA ARG A 174 -19.67 27.69 30.34
C ARG A 174 -19.64 29.16 29.91
N LYS A 175 -19.44 29.43 28.62
CA LYS A 175 -19.50 30.79 28.06
C LYS A 175 -20.94 31.22 27.81
N ALA A 176 -21.79 30.32 27.33
CA ALA A 176 -23.21 30.60 27.07
C ALA A 176 -24.02 30.85 28.35
N GLY A 177 -23.70 30.17 29.46
CA GLY A 177 -24.37 30.37 30.76
C GLY A 177 -23.91 31.59 31.56
N LYS A 178 -23.05 32.44 31.01
CA LYS A 178 -22.48 33.64 31.66
C LYS A 178 -22.99 34.97 31.08
N GLN A 179 -24.01 34.94 30.23
CA GLN A 179 -24.71 36.12 29.73
C GLN A 179 -26.02 36.36 30.47
#